data_AF-A0A820ZGX8-F1
#
_entry.id   AF-A0A820ZGX8-F1
#
_cell.length_a   1.000
_cell.length_b   1.000
_cell.length_c   1.000
_cell.angle_alpha   90.00
_cell.angle_beta   90.00
_cell.angle_gamma   90.00
#
_symmetry.space_group_name_H-M   'P 1'
#
loop_
_entity.id
_entity.type
_entity.pdbx_description
1 polymer ?
#
loop_
_entity_poly.entity_id
_entity_poly.type
_entity_poly.pdbx_seq_one_letter_code
_entity_poly.pdbx_strand_id
1 'polypeptide(L)'
;HLLERFKQSLSTAKAQQKEHKQQAGETLIAYYDDIIYLCKQVDNSIPLHMIVDYLQDGLRHELKIHVKRQLKALNDEPTPTIFFEICP
;
A
#
# COMPACT_ATOMS: atom_id res chain seq x y z
N HIS A 1 -13.71 -1.63 33.51
CA HIS A 1 -13.65 -0.41 32.66
C HIS A 1 -12.51 -0.39 31.63
N LEU A 2 -11.29 -0.86 31.95
CA LEU A 2 -10.15 -0.82 31.01
C LEU A 2 -10.34 -1.70 29.77
N LEU A 3 -10.82 -2.93 29.95
CA LEU A 3 -11.05 -3.89 28.86
C LEU A 3 -12.05 -3.39 27.81
N GLU A 4 -13.13 -2.75 28.27
CA GLU A 4 -14.14 -2.19 27.37
C GLU A 4 -13.59 -1.00 26.56
N ARG A 5 -12.73 -0.16 27.17
CA ARG A 5 -12.02 0.91 26.45
C ARG A 5 -11.06 0.34 25.40
N PHE A 6 -10.38 -0.76 25.71
CA PHE A 6 -9.48 -1.41 24.77
C PHE A 6 -10.23 -2.01 23.56
N LYS A 7 -11.35 -2.70 23.80
CA LYS A 7 -12.23 -3.21 22.73
C LYS A 7 -12.78 -2.09 21.84
N GLN A 8 -13.17 -0.97 22.46
CA GLN A 8 -13.64 0.21 21.74
C GLN A 8 -12.52 0.77 20.83
N SER A 9 -11.30 0.92 21.36
CA SER A 9 -10.14 1.40 20.61
C SER A 9 -9.79 0.50 19.43
N LEU A 10 -9.81 -0.82 19.62
CA LEU A 10 -9.58 -1.80 18.56
C LEU A 10 -10.67 -1.73 17.47
N SER A 11 -11.93 -1.56 17.85
CA SER A 11 -13.03 -1.39 16.89
C SER A 11 -12.85 -0.13 16.05
N THR A 12 -12.41 0.97 16.67
CA THR A 12 -12.16 2.23 15.97
C THR A 12 -10.99 2.11 15.01
N ALA A 13 -9.88 1.50 15.44
CA ALA A 13 -8.72 1.26 14.57
C ALA A 13 -9.09 0.37 13.37
N LYS A 14 -9.92 -0.66 13.56
CA LYS A 14 -10.44 -1.51 12.46
C LYS A 14 -11.31 -0.74 11.47
N ALA A 15 -12.16 0.15 11.94
CA ALA A 15 -12.98 0.99 11.05
C ALA A 15 -12.10 1.96 10.25
N GLN A 16 -11.18 2.64 10.94
CA GLN A 16 -10.23 3.56 10.32
C GLN A 16 -9.36 2.87 9.27
N GLN A 17 -8.79 1.69 9.55
CA GLN A 17 -8.00 0.93 8.58
C GLN A 17 -8.75 0.64 7.27
N LYS A 18 -10.05 0.34 7.35
CA LYS A 18 -10.87 0.01 6.17
C LYS A 18 -11.32 1.25 5.38
N GLU A 19 -11.54 2.37 6.07
CA GLU A 19 -12.09 3.58 5.47
C GLU A 19 -11.02 4.63 5.13
N HIS A 20 -9.81 4.46 5.65
CA HIS A 20 -8.72 5.41 5.45
C HIS A 20 -8.24 5.38 4.00
N LYS A 21 -8.47 6.50 3.33
CA LYS A 21 -8.03 6.78 1.96
C LYS A 21 -7.03 7.92 2.01
N GLN A 22 -6.08 7.89 1.08
CA GLN A 22 -5.10 8.95 0.93
C GLN A 22 -5.82 10.29 0.65
N GLN A 23 -5.50 11.30 1.44
CA GLN A 23 -6.10 12.63 1.36
C GLN A 23 -5.47 13.47 0.23
N ALA A 24 -6.19 14.50 -0.23
CA ALA A 24 -5.65 15.43 -1.21
C ALA A 24 -4.51 16.26 -0.59
N GLY A 25 -3.34 16.25 -1.23
CA GLY A 25 -2.13 16.92 -0.73
C GLY A 25 -1.30 16.09 0.26
N GLU A 26 -1.79 14.92 0.67
CA GLU A 26 -1.03 13.99 1.49
C GLU A 26 0.07 13.29 0.68
N THR A 27 1.29 13.30 1.21
CA THR A 27 2.40 12.57 0.59
C THR A 27 2.17 11.07 0.67
N LEU A 28 2.67 10.35 -0.31
CA LEU A 28 2.53 8.90 -0.35
C LEU A 28 3.20 8.24 0.88
N ILE A 29 4.32 8.77 1.37
CA ILE A 29 5.02 8.28 2.56
C ILE A 29 4.16 8.45 3.82
N ALA A 30 3.56 9.62 4.02
CA ALA A 30 2.68 9.86 5.17
C ALA A 30 1.48 8.89 5.19
N TYR A 31 0.85 8.69 4.03
CA TYR A 31 -0.22 7.71 3.88
C TYR A 31 0.23 6.27 4.19
N TYR A 32 1.43 5.89 3.73
CA TYR A 32 2.00 4.58 4.04
C TYR A 32 2.21 4.37 5.55
N ASP A 33 2.79 5.36 6.22
CA ASP A 33 3.06 5.30 7.66
C ASP A 33 1.76 5.19 8.47
N ASP A 34 0.72 5.94 8.08
CA ASP A 34 -0.59 5.91 8.73
C ASP A 34 -1.27 4.54 8.61
N ILE A 35 -1.25 3.92 7.42
CA ILE A 35 -1.82 2.58 7.24
C ILE A 35 -1.02 1.53 8.01
N ILE A 36 0.32 1.59 8.01
CA ILE A 36 1.15 0.66 8.80
C ILE A 36 0.84 0.79 10.29
N TYR A 37 0.69 2.02 10.79
CA TYR A 37 0.33 2.30 12.17
C TYR A 37 -1.05 1.71 12.51
N LEU A 38 -2.07 1.97 11.68
CA LEU A 38 -3.43 1.44 11.87
C LEU A 38 -3.45 -0.09 11.83
N CYS A 39 -2.69 -0.71 10.92
CA CYS A 39 -2.57 -2.16 10.83
C CYS A 39 -1.99 -2.76 12.13
N LYS A 40 -0.91 -2.19 12.66
CA LYS A 40 -0.26 -2.64 13.90
C LYS A 40 -1.10 -2.41 15.15
N GLN A 41 -1.91 -1.35 15.18
CA GLN A 41 -2.88 -1.10 16.25
C GLN A 41 -3.96 -2.19 16.31
N VAL A 42 -4.35 -2.75 15.16
CA VAL A 42 -5.34 -3.82 15.06
C VAL A 42 -4.73 -5.18 15.34
N ASP A 43 -3.60 -5.49 14.69
CA ASP A 43 -2.91 -6.77 14.79
C ASP A 43 -1.42 -6.60 14.43
N ASN A 44 -0.53 -6.83 15.40
CA ASN A 44 0.92 -6.76 15.19
C ASN A 44 1.47 -7.89 14.30
N SER A 45 0.69 -8.95 14.08
CA SER A 45 1.03 -10.11 13.25
C SER A 45 0.38 -10.08 11.86
N ILE A 46 -0.18 -8.93 11.45
CA ILE A 46 -0.79 -8.79 10.13
C ILE A 46 0.21 -9.10 9.00
N PRO A 47 -0.14 -9.99 8.05
CA PRO A 47 0.75 -10.33 6.95
C PRO A 47 1.03 -9.13 6.03
N LEU A 48 2.26 -9.04 5.51
CA LEU A 48 2.68 -7.93 4.65
C LEU A 48 1.79 -7.79 3.40
N HIS A 49 1.37 -8.89 2.78
CA HIS A 49 0.51 -8.84 1.58
C HIS A 49 -0.83 -8.15 1.88
N MET A 50 -1.42 -8.37 3.05
CA MET A 50 -2.65 -7.69 3.45
C MET A 50 -2.44 -6.19 3.64
N ILE A 51 -1.29 -5.78 4.21
CA ILE A 51 -0.94 -4.35 4.33
C ILE A 51 -0.87 -3.72 2.93
N VAL A 52 -0.24 -4.42 1.98
CA VAL A 52 -0.16 -3.97 0.58
C VAL A 52 -1.55 -3.84 -0.04
N ASP A 53 -2.47 -4.78 0.22
CA ASP A 53 -3.85 -4.69 -0.27
C ASP A 53 -4.58 -3.45 0.29
N TYR A 54 -4.44 -3.16 1.59
CA TYR A 54 -5.01 -1.94 2.19
C TYR A 54 -4.47 -0.66 1.57
N LEU A 55 -3.15 -0.62 1.35
CA LEU A 55 -2.48 0.51 0.71
C LEU A 55 -2.96 0.71 -0.73
N GLN A 56 -3.09 -0.38 -1.48
CA GLN A 56 -3.60 -0.33 -2.83
C GLN A 56 -5.05 0.13 -2.84
N ASP A 57 -5.92 -0.33 -1.94
CA ASP A 57 -7.33 0.04 -1.94
C ASP A 57 -7.56 1.52 -1.59
N GLY A 58 -6.85 2.07 -0.60
CA GLY A 58 -7.04 3.46 -0.17
C GLY A 58 -6.25 4.51 -0.97
N LEU A 59 -5.34 4.11 -1.87
CA LEU A 59 -4.57 5.02 -2.71
C LEU A 59 -5.46 5.91 -3.60
N ARG A 60 -5.05 7.16 -3.85
CA ARG A 60 -5.80 8.04 -4.76
C ARG A 60 -5.85 7.48 -6.18
N HIS A 61 -6.99 7.61 -6.83
CA HIS A 61 -7.23 7.08 -8.17
C HIS A 61 -6.20 7.57 -9.21
N GLU A 62 -5.79 8.83 -9.12
CA GLU A 62 -4.77 9.42 -9.99
C GLU A 62 -3.41 8.73 -9.86
N LEU A 63 -2.98 8.45 -8.63
CA LEU A 63 -1.74 7.70 -8.38
C LEU A 63 -1.89 6.24 -8.80
N LYS A 64 -3.05 5.61 -8.59
CA LYS A 64 -3.32 4.25 -9.10
C LYS A 64 -3.15 4.17 -10.61
N ILE A 65 -3.68 5.16 -11.35
CA ILE A 65 -3.51 5.24 -12.80
C ILE A 65 -2.03 5.40 -13.15
N HIS A 66 -1.30 6.28 -12.44
CA HIS A 66 0.10 6.52 -12.70
C HIS A 66 0.96 5.26 -12.48
N VAL A 67 0.78 4.57 -11.36
CA VAL A 67 1.46 3.31 -11.03
C VAL A 67 1.14 2.23 -12.07
N LYS A 68 -0.14 2.08 -12.47
CA LYS A 68 -0.52 1.13 -13.53
C LYS A 68 0.14 1.45 -14.88
N ARG A 69 0.26 2.72 -15.24
CA ARG A 69 0.94 3.14 -16.47
C ARG A 69 2.43 2.84 -16.43
N GLN A 70 3.10 3.09 -15.30
CA GLN A 70 4.51 2.77 -15.10
C GLN A 70 4.78 1.26 -15.17
N LEU A 71 3.96 0.45 -14.48
CA LEU A 71 4.03 -1.02 -14.55
C LEU A 71 3.82 -1.56 -15.96
N LYS A 72 2.87 -0.98 -16.71
CA LYS A 72 2.68 -1.35 -18.11
C LYS A 72 3.91 -1.00 -18.96
N ALA A 73 4.48 0.19 -18.79
CA ALA A 73 5.69 0.60 -19.50
C ALA A 73 6.89 -0.32 -19.19
N LEU A 74 7.02 -0.80 -17.95
CA LEU A 74 8.05 -1.77 -17.55
C LEU A 74 7.84 -3.17 -18.16
N ASN A 75 6.59 -3.57 -18.40
CA ASN A 75 6.26 -4.88 -19.00
C ASN A 75 6.26 -4.84 -20.54
N ASP A 76 6.07 -3.67 -21.15
CA ASP A 76 6.13 -3.44 -22.59
C ASP A 76 7.57 -3.13 -23.09
N GLU A 77 8.55 -2.96 -22.19
CA GLU A 77 9.96 -2.96 -22.56
C GLU A 77 10.38 -4.38 -22.98
N PRO A 78 10.82 -4.61 -24.22
CA PRO A 78 11.50 -5.85 -24.56
C PRO A 78 12.77 -5.90 -23.72
N THR A 79 12.92 -6.92 -22.87
CA THR A 79 14.22 -7.29 -22.30
C THR A 79 15.26 -7.16 -23.40
N PRO A 80 16.30 -6.31 -23.28
CA PRO A 80 17.34 -6.28 -24.27
C PRO A 80 18.01 -7.65 -24.23
N THR A 81 17.68 -8.49 -25.21
CA THR A 81 18.49 -9.66 -25.55
C THR A 81 19.84 -9.09 -25.95
N ILE A 82 20.77 -9.03 -25.00
CA ILE A 82 22.17 -8.78 -25.29
C ILE A 82 22.63 -9.99 -26.12
N PHE A 83 22.49 -9.87 -27.44
CA PHE A 83 23.26 -10.67 -28.37
C PHE A 83 24.72 -10.29 -28.14
N PHE A 84 25.44 -11.13 -27.41
CA PHE A 84 26.89 -11.18 -27.54
C PHE A 84 27.17 -11.64 -28.97
N GLU A 85 27.30 -10.69 -29.91
CA GLU A 85 28.07 -10.92 -31.12
C GLU A 85 29.53 -11.11 -30.66
N ILE A 86 29.88 -12.37 -30.44
CA ILE A 86 31.27 -12.80 -30.51
C ILE A 86 31.59 -12.86 -32.00
N CYS A 87 32.09 -11.75 -32.55
CA CYS A 87 32.76 -11.78 -33.85
C CYS A 87 34.14 -12.45 -33.67
N PRO A 88 34.45 -13.53 -34.40
CA PRO A 88 35.82 -14.04 -34.54
C PRO A 88 36.69 -13.08 -35.37
#